data_AF-A0A3B9L1J0-F1
#
_entry.id   AF-A0A3B9L1J0-F1
#
_cell.length_a   1.000
_cell.length_b   1.000
_cell.length_c   1.000
_cell.angle_alpha   90.00
_cell.angle_beta   90.00
_cell.angle_gamma   90.00
#
_symmetry.space_group_name_H-M   'P 1'
#
loop_
_entity.id
_entity.type
_entity.pdbx_description
1 polymer ?
#
loop_
_entity_poly.entity_id
_entity_poly.type
_entity_poly.pdbx_seq_one_letter_code
_entity_poly.pdbx_strand_id
1 'polypeptide(L)'
;SNTAAYIDYVLTRLTTIGALYLMFVCILPELLRRYFPEIPFYIGGTSLLIVVSVTMDTVTQIQSHLIAHQYEGMIKKSKLGGRKR
;
A
#
# COMPACT_ATOMS: atom_id res chain seq x y z
N SER A 1 16.72 2.70 23.81
CA SER A 1 16.84 4.03 23.16
C SER A 1 17.38 3.94 21.74
N ASN A 2 18.49 3.21 21.47
CA ASN A 2 19.06 3.09 20.11
C ASN A 2 18.10 2.50 19.05
N THR A 3 17.27 1.53 19.42
CA THR A 3 16.30 0.93 18.47
C THR A 3 15.24 1.93 18.03
N ALA A 4 14.78 2.81 18.92
CA ALA A 4 13.79 3.84 18.58
C ALA A 4 14.37 4.82 17.55
N ALA A 5 15.59 5.31 17.76
CA ALA A 5 16.27 6.21 16.82
C ALA A 5 16.50 5.55 15.45
N TYR A 6 16.83 4.26 15.42
CA TYR A 6 17.00 3.53 14.15
C TYR A 6 15.67 3.36 13.40
N ILE A 7 14.59 3.00 14.10
CA ILE A 7 13.25 2.88 13.52
C ILE A 7 12.77 4.24 13.01
N ASP A 8 13.01 5.31 13.76
CA ASP A 8 12.60 6.67 13.38
C ASP A 8 13.35 7.18 12.13
N TYR A 9 14.66 6.87 12.04
CA TYR A 9 15.47 7.16 10.85
C TYR A 9 14.94 6.42 9.60
N VAL A 10 14.58 5.15 9.75
CA VAL A 10 14.04 4.33 8.66
C VAL A 10 12.64 4.81 8.26
N LEU A 11 11.77 5.08 9.23
CA LEU A 11 10.42 5.61 9.00
C LEU A 11 10.47 6.96 8.27
N THR A 12 11.36 7.86 8.67
CA THR A 12 11.50 9.18 8.03
C THR A 12 11.86 9.06 6.55
N ARG A 13 12.78 8.15 6.20
CA ARG A 13 13.13 7.89 4.78
C ARG A 13 11.99 7.26 3.99
N LEU A 14 11.26 6.32 4.60
CA LEU A 14 10.10 5.70 3.96
C LEU A 14 8.97 6.70 3.76
N THR A 15 8.64 7.50 4.77
CA THR A 15 7.58 8.51 4.72
C THR A 15 7.91 9.63 3.73
N THR A 16 9.16 10.07 3.65
CA THR A 16 9.57 11.11 2.68
C THR A 16 9.44 10.63 1.23
N ILE A 17 9.83 9.39 0.93
CA ILE A 17 9.63 8.79 -0.40
C ILE A 17 8.14 8.54 -0.67
N GLY A 18 7.39 8.07 0.33
CA GLY A 18 5.95 7.82 0.24
C GLY A 18 5.14 9.10 0.00
N ALA A 19 5.46 10.20 0.69
CA ALA A 19 4.82 11.48 0.50
C ALA A 19 5.06 12.04 -0.91
N LEU A 20 6.28 11.87 -1.44
CA LEU A 20 6.61 12.27 -2.80
C LEU A 20 5.83 11.44 -3.84
N TYR A 21 5.68 10.13 -3.62
CA TYR A 21 4.84 9.27 -4.45
C TYR A 21 3.36 9.68 -4.42
N LEU A 22 2.80 9.92 -3.23
CA LEU A 22 1.41 10.36 -3.08
C LEU A 22 1.16 11.71 -3.74
N MET A 23 2.10 12.65 -3.64
CA MET A 23 2.03 13.93 -4.35
C MET A 23 1.92 13.74 -5.87
N PHE A 24 2.72 12.85 -6.45
CA PHE A 24 2.64 12.53 -7.88
C PHE A 24 1.30 11.87 -8.26
N VAL A 25 0.82 10.91 -7.47
CA VAL A 25 -0.45 10.22 -7.70
C VAL A 25 -1.64 11.19 -7.61
N CYS A 26 -1.62 12.15 -6.69
CA CYS A 26 -2.66 13.17 -6.56
C CYS A 26 -2.66 14.20 -7.69
N ILE A 27 -1.51 14.47 -8.33
CA ILE A 27 -1.42 15.40 -9.48
C ILE A 27 -1.97 14.75 -10.77
N LEU A 28 -1.87 13.42 -10.89
CA LEU A 28 -2.37 12.67 -12.04
C LEU A 28 -3.84 12.98 -12.42
N PRO A 29 -4.83 12.94 -11.50
CA PRO A 29 -6.22 13.28 -11.81
C PRO A 29 -6.40 14.75 -12.19
N GLU A 30 -5.66 15.66 -11.56
CA GLU A 30 -5.68 17.11 -11.83
C GLU A 30 -5.21 17.39 -13.26
N LEU A 31 -4.14 16.70 -13.69
CA LEU A 31 -3.53 16.82 -15.00
C LEU A 31 -4.45 16.28 -16.11
N LEU A 32 -5.02 15.09 -15.90
CA LEU A 32 -5.96 14.48 -16.85
C LEU A 32 -7.18 15.38 -17.09
N ARG A 33 -7.70 16.01 -16.02
CA ARG A 33 -8.84 16.93 -16.10
C ARG A 33 -8.52 18.20 -16.90
N ARG A 34 -7.27 18.66 -16.87
CA ARG A 34 -6.81 19.87 -17.57
C ARG A 34 -6.52 19.66 -19.06
N TYR A 35 -6.02 18.49 -19.47
CA TYR A 35 -5.69 18.20 -20.86
C TYR A 35 -6.85 17.65 -21.70
N PHE A 36 -7.84 17.00 -21.08
CA PHE A 36 -9.00 16.42 -21.80
C PHE A 36 -10.34 16.98 -21.30
N PRO A 37 -10.65 18.27 -21.55
CA PRO A 37 -11.88 18.92 -21.08
C PRO A 37 -13.14 18.59 -21.90
N GLU A 38 -13.00 18.08 -23.13
CA GLU A 38 -14.11 17.93 -24.09
C GLU A 38 -14.75 16.54 -24.12
N ILE A 39 -14.12 15.53 -23.52
CA ILE A 39 -14.75 14.21 -23.39
C ILE A 39 -15.64 14.27 -22.16
N PRO A 40 -16.98 14.10 -22.30
CA PRO A 40 -17.87 13.99 -21.16
C PRO A 40 -17.61 12.62 -20.52
N PHE A 41 -16.50 12.54 -19.79
CA PHE A 41 -16.33 11.51 -18.80
C PHE A 41 -17.41 11.78 -17.74
N TYR A 42 -18.61 11.22 -17.92
CA TYR A 42 -19.54 10.90 -16.81
C TYR A 42 -18.86 10.03 -15.71
N ILE A 43 -17.60 9.69 -15.97
CA ILE A 43 -16.57 8.87 -15.33
C ILE A 43 -15.37 9.76 -14.84
N GLY A 44 -15.44 11.10 -14.92
CA GLY A 44 -14.25 12.00 -15.01
C GLY A 44 -13.50 12.37 -13.72
N GLY A 45 -13.91 11.84 -12.58
CA GLY A 45 -13.21 12.04 -11.31
C GLY A 45 -13.71 11.07 -10.26
N THR A 46 -15.03 10.91 -10.17
CA THR A 46 -15.65 9.93 -9.27
C THR A 46 -15.30 8.50 -9.67
N SER A 47 -15.33 8.13 -10.95
CA SER A 47 -14.96 6.76 -11.33
C SER A 47 -13.46 6.49 -11.17
N LEU A 48 -12.60 7.49 -11.39
CA LEU A 48 -11.16 7.37 -11.18
C LEU A 48 -10.86 7.22 -9.69
N LEU A 49 -11.54 8.00 -8.83
CA LEU A 49 -11.48 7.84 -7.39
C LEU A 49 -11.99 6.46 -6.95
N ILE A 50 -13.09 5.96 -7.53
CA ILE A 50 -13.62 4.61 -7.29
C ILE A 50 -12.60 3.54 -7.71
N VAL A 51 -11.98 3.67 -8.89
CA VAL A 51 -10.99 2.69 -9.39
C VAL A 51 -9.77 2.65 -8.46
N VAL A 52 -9.25 3.82 -8.07
CA VAL A 52 -8.10 3.88 -7.16
C VAL A 52 -8.45 3.36 -5.77
N SER A 53 -9.62 3.71 -5.22
CA SER A 53 -10.06 3.23 -3.90
C SER A 53 -10.26 1.72 -3.89
N VAL A 54 -11.00 1.18 -4.87
CA VAL A 54 -11.25 -0.26 -5.00
C VAL A 54 -9.94 -1.02 -5.23
N THR A 55 -8.99 -0.46 -6.00
CA THR A 55 -7.70 -1.11 -6.22
C THR A 55 -6.87 -1.17 -4.93
N MET A 56 -6.83 -0.09 -4.14
CA MET A 56 -6.14 -0.09 -2.84
C MET A 56 -6.78 -1.05 -1.83
N ASP A 57 -8.11 -1.11 -1.80
CA ASP A 57 -8.85 -2.07 -0.97
C ASP A 57 -8.53 -3.52 -1.39
N THR A 58 -8.48 -3.76 -2.71
CA THR A 58 -8.14 -5.09 -3.27
C THR A 58 -6.71 -5.50 -2.93
N VAL A 59 -5.73 -4.60 -3.09
CA VAL A 59 -4.33 -4.87 -2.75
C VAL A 59 -4.17 -5.20 -1.27
N THR A 60 -4.84 -4.43 -0.40
CA THR A 60 -4.79 -4.62 1.06
C THR A 60 -5.41 -5.97 1.46
N GLN A 61 -6.49 -6.38 0.79
CA GLN A 61 -7.13 -7.66 1.01
C GLN A 61 -6.23 -8.84 0.57
N ILE A 62 -5.55 -8.72 -0.57
CA ILE A 62 -4.58 -9.72 -1.05
C ILE A 62 -3.39 -9.84 -0.08
N GLN A 63 -2.83 -8.72 0.38
CA GLN A 63 -1.74 -8.72 1.36
C GLN A 63 -2.13 -9.40 2.67
N SER A 64 -3.34 -9.15 3.17
CA SER A 64 -3.85 -9.78 4.40
C SER A 64 -3.92 -11.31 4.28
N HIS A 65 -4.33 -11.82 3.11
CA HIS A 65 -4.36 -13.26 2.84
C HIS A 65 -2.94 -13.86 2.73
N LEU A 66 -1.99 -13.14 2.11
CA LEU A 66 -0.60 -13.55 2.02
C LEU A 66 0.11 -13.58 3.39
N ILE A 67 -0.13 -12.56 4.24
CA ILE A 67 0.42 -12.51 5.60
C ILE A 67 -0.12 -13.65 6.44
N ALA A 68 -1.41 -13.97 6.34
CA ALA A 68 -1.99 -15.13 7.03
C ALA A 68 -1.29 -16.44 6.62
N HIS A 69 -0.99 -16.61 5.33
CA HIS A 69 -0.29 -17.80 4.82
C HIS A 69 1.17 -17.87 5.29
N GLN A 70 1.84 -16.73 5.45
CA GLN A 70 3.19 -16.65 6.04
C GLN A 70 3.16 -16.92 7.56
N TYR A 71 2.12 -16.48 8.26
CA TYR A 71 1.90 -16.80 9.67
C TYR A 71 1.67 -18.31 9.89
N GLU A 72 0.86 -18.97 9.06
CA GLU A 72 0.70 -20.42 9.10
C GLU A 72 2.03 -21.15 8.87
N GLY A 73 2.84 -20.69 7.91
CA GLY A 73 4.17 -21.24 7.64
C GLY A 73 5.14 -21.10 8.82
N MET A 74 5.15 -19.94 9.48
CA MET A 74 6.00 -19.69 10.66
C MET A 74 5.52 -20.45 11.90
N ILE A 75 4.22 -20.50 12.16
CA ILE A 75 3.63 -21.25 13.28
C ILE A 75 3.82 -22.76 13.10
N LYS A 76 3.64 -23.28 11.87
CA LYS A 76 3.86 -24.69 11.56
C LYS A 76 5.34 -25.08 11.70
N LYS A 77 6.27 -24.22 11.25
CA LYS A 77 7.72 -24.44 11.44
C LYS A 77 8.13 -24.39 12.91
N SER A 78 7.50 -23.54 13.72
CA SER A 78 7.72 -23.48 15.18
C SER A 78 7.21 -24.75 15.90
N LYS A 79 6.07 -25.32 15.50
CA LYS A 79 5.56 -26.58 16.10
C LYS A 79 6.37 -27.83 15.72
N LEU A 80 7.11 -27.80 14.60
CA LEU A 80 7.96 -28.91 14.15
C LEU A 80 9.35 -28.94 14.81
N GLY A 81 9.73 -27.91 15.58
CA GLY A 81 11.02 -27.84 16.31
C GLY A 81 11.01 -28.47 17.71
N GLY A 82 9.86 -28.87 18.24
CA GLY A 82 9.68 -29.27 19.64
C GLY A 82 9.83 -30.76 19.94
N ARG A 83 10.67 -31.52 19.22
CA ARG A 83 10.93 -32.92 19.59
C ARG A 83 12.38 -33.36 19.36
N LYS A 84 13.30 -32.79 20.14
CA LYS A 84 14.59 -33.40 20.46
C LYS A 84 14.99 -33.10 21.91
N ARG A 85 14.39 -33.84 22.84
CA ARG A 85 14.98 -34.55 23.99
C ARG A 85 13.91 -34.77 25.05
#